data_AF-A0A024RE51-F1
#
_entry.id   AF-A0A024RE51-F1
#
_cell.length_a   1.000
_cell.length_b   1.000
_cell.length_c   1.000
_cell.angle_alpha   90.00
_cell.angle_beta   90.00
_cell.angle_gamma   90.00
#
_symmetry.space_group_name_H-M   'P 1'
#
loop_
_entity.id
_entity.type
_entity.pdbx_description
1 polymer ?
#
loop_
_entity_poly.entity_id
_entity_poly.type
_entity_poly.pdbx_seq_one_letter_code
_entity_poly.pdbx_strand_id
1 'polypeptide(L)'
;MLLLNVRGATSFDDLRSANNVVYGTFEEATRARNLLQDDSEWKNVLGEAAMTETSDHIRKLFAYICVFNRPYDALGLFNDYVNDMCDDIVNKIYGDVTNMADSEDLTNRAILTTNNDADKGINDRVLDLMIGNEVTYTSADSIVTEDNDVVANYPLEFLNKQQPSGMPPHKLVLKRGALIMLLRNLDPANGLLNGTHLVVDELHTNFIMATIVTGSRKDSRAVIPRIDMAPSETQLPFILKRR
;
A
#
# COMPACT_ATOMS: atom_id res chain seq x y z
N MET A 1 -34.78 17.66 17.07
CA MET A 1 -35.83 17.35 18.05
C MET A 1 -37.05 16.81 17.28
N LEU A 2 -36.95 15.57 16.78
CA LEU A 2 -37.89 15.02 15.77
C LEU A 2 -39.08 14.25 16.36
N LEU A 3 -39.02 13.86 17.64
CA LEU A 3 -40.06 13.10 18.35
C LEU A 3 -40.88 13.95 19.34
N LEU A 4 -40.95 15.28 19.15
CA LEU A 4 -41.67 16.16 20.08
C LEU A 4 -43.20 15.97 20.09
N ASN A 5 -43.78 15.49 18.98
CA ASN A 5 -45.22 15.32 18.84
C ASN A 5 -45.55 13.96 18.21
N VAL A 6 -45.71 12.94 19.06
CA VAL A 6 -46.27 11.64 18.69
C VAL A 6 -47.75 11.61 19.11
N ARG A 7 -48.66 11.38 18.15
CA ARG A 7 -50.11 11.41 18.39
C ARG A 7 -50.51 10.36 19.42
N GLY A 8 -51.09 10.81 20.54
CA GLY A 8 -51.55 9.91 21.61
C GLY A 8 -50.46 9.46 22.61
N ALA A 9 -49.25 10.00 22.52
CA ALA A 9 -48.21 9.72 23.51
C ALA A 9 -48.56 10.34 24.86
N THR A 10 -48.54 9.51 25.91
CA THR A 10 -48.79 9.86 27.31
C THR A 10 -47.55 9.66 28.19
N SER A 11 -46.53 8.97 27.68
CA SER A 11 -45.28 8.67 28.36
C SER A 11 -44.05 8.82 27.46
N PHE A 12 -42.84 8.86 28.06
CA PHE A 12 -41.58 8.85 27.30
C PHE A 12 -41.37 7.55 26.52
N ASP A 13 -41.90 6.43 27.00
CA ASP A 13 -41.86 5.17 26.27
C ASP A 13 -42.74 5.23 25.02
N ASP A 14 -43.88 5.92 25.06
CA ASP A 14 -44.74 6.13 23.89
C ASP A 14 -44.02 6.95 22.79
N LEU A 15 -43.23 7.95 23.20
CA LEU A 15 -42.38 8.72 22.28
C LEU A 15 -41.32 7.82 21.61
N ARG A 16 -40.80 6.84 22.35
CA ARG A 16 -39.75 5.89 21.92
C ARG A 16 -40.31 4.63 21.23
N SER A 17 -41.62 4.56 20.99
CA SER A 17 -42.27 3.36 20.45
C SER A 17 -42.66 3.49 18.98
N ALA A 18 -42.17 2.66 18.06
CA ALA A 18 -42.62 2.64 16.66
C ALA A 18 -43.12 1.24 16.28
N ASN A 19 -44.23 1.15 15.52
CA ASN A 19 -44.84 -0.13 15.11
C ASN A 19 -45.06 -1.13 16.27
N ASN A 20 -45.51 -0.64 17.44
CA ASN A 20 -45.69 -1.40 18.69
C ASN A 20 -44.41 -1.97 19.33
N VAL A 21 -43.22 -1.50 18.92
CA VAL A 21 -41.93 -1.86 19.52
C VAL A 21 -41.35 -0.65 20.26
N VAL A 22 -40.97 -0.82 21.52
CA VAL A 22 -40.27 0.20 22.32
C VAL A 22 -38.76 0.07 22.09
N TYR A 23 -38.13 1.10 21.51
CA TYR A 23 -36.70 1.07 21.15
C TYR A 23 -35.82 1.52 22.30
N GLY A 24 -34.55 1.13 22.38
CA GLY A 24 -33.62 1.49 23.46
C GLY A 24 -33.39 2.99 23.59
N THR A 25 -33.34 3.71 22.47
CA THR A 25 -33.04 5.15 22.42
C THR A 25 -34.07 5.93 21.59
N PHE A 26 -34.16 7.25 21.83
CA PHE A 26 -34.97 8.13 20.98
C PHE A 26 -34.46 8.17 19.53
N GLU A 27 -33.16 7.98 19.32
CA GLU A 27 -32.56 7.91 18.00
C GLU A 27 -33.07 6.68 17.22
N GLU A 28 -33.04 5.50 17.83
CA GLU A 28 -33.58 4.27 17.26
C GLU A 28 -35.08 4.39 16.95
N ALA A 29 -35.86 5.00 17.84
CA ALA A 29 -37.28 5.25 17.63
C ALA A 29 -37.57 6.26 16.50
N THR A 30 -36.63 7.17 16.24
CA THR A 30 -36.71 8.14 15.13
C THR A 30 -36.32 7.46 13.81
N ARG A 31 -35.31 6.60 13.83
CA ARG A 31 -34.89 5.76 12.70
C ARG A 31 -35.99 4.78 12.28
N ALA A 32 -36.62 4.10 13.24
CA ALA A 32 -37.74 3.18 12.99
C ALA A 32 -39.01 3.87 12.44
N ARG A 33 -39.11 5.20 12.56
CA ARG A 33 -40.19 6.01 11.98
C ARG A 33 -39.80 6.66 10.65
N ASN A 34 -38.63 6.36 10.10
CA ASN A 34 -38.07 7.02 8.91
C ASN A 34 -37.99 8.54 9.07
N LEU A 35 -37.80 9.02 10.30
CA LEU A 35 -37.72 10.45 10.61
C LEU A 35 -36.27 10.97 10.64
N LEU A 36 -35.29 10.07 10.62
CA LEU A 36 -33.88 10.40 10.39
C LEU A 36 -33.56 10.17 8.91
N GLN A 37 -32.90 11.14 8.28
CA GLN A 37 -32.13 10.86 7.08
C GLN A 37 -30.97 9.94 7.47
N ASP A 38 -30.86 8.81 6.79
CA ASP A 38 -29.70 7.93 6.87
C ASP A 38 -29.20 7.63 5.45
N ASP A 39 -28.01 7.05 5.37
CA ASP A 39 -27.36 6.76 4.09
C ASP A 39 -27.70 5.36 3.57
N SER A 40 -28.78 4.72 4.05
CA SER A 40 -29.12 3.34 3.67
C SER A 40 -29.36 3.20 2.16
N GLU A 41 -30.00 4.18 1.54
CA GLU A 41 -30.22 4.23 0.09
C GLU A 41 -28.88 4.25 -0.66
N TRP A 42 -27.93 5.06 -0.19
CA TRP A 42 -26.62 5.19 -0.82
C TRP A 42 -25.74 3.96 -0.60
N LYS A 43 -25.85 3.34 0.57
CA LYS A 43 -25.18 2.06 0.85
C LYS A 43 -25.69 0.96 -0.06
N ASN A 44 -27.00 0.86 -0.28
CA ASN A 44 -27.57 -0.12 -1.21
C ASN A 44 -27.11 0.14 -2.65
N VAL A 45 -27.22 1.40 -3.11
CA VAL A 45 -26.84 1.79 -4.48
C VAL A 45 -25.35 1.56 -4.75
N LEU A 46 -24.46 1.96 -3.84
CA LEU A 46 -23.02 1.72 -3.99
C LEU A 46 -22.67 0.24 -3.83
N GLY A 47 -23.39 -0.50 -2.99
CA GLY A 47 -23.22 -1.94 -2.82
C GLY A 47 -23.55 -2.72 -4.09
N GLU A 48 -24.64 -2.36 -4.78
CA GLU A 48 -24.99 -2.95 -6.08
C GLU A 48 -23.97 -2.59 -7.17
N ALA A 49 -23.54 -1.33 -7.20
CA ALA A 49 -22.53 -0.86 -8.14
C ALA A 49 -21.18 -1.57 -7.92
N ALA A 50 -20.74 -1.76 -6.67
CA ALA A 50 -19.51 -2.49 -6.35
C ALA A 50 -19.48 -3.91 -6.92
N MET A 51 -20.64 -4.55 -7.09
CA MET A 51 -20.75 -5.90 -7.63
C MET A 51 -20.78 -5.97 -9.16
N THR A 52 -21.11 -4.87 -9.84
CA THR A 52 -21.50 -4.89 -11.27
C THR A 52 -20.78 -3.87 -12.14
N GLU A 53 -20.26 -2.80 -11.54
CA GLU A 53 -19.70 -1.64 -12.22
C GLU A 53 -18.18 -1.54 -12.04
N THR A 54 -17.54 -0.80 -12.93
CA THR A 54 -16.10 -0.49 -12.82
C THR A 54 -15.85 0.61 -11.78
N SER A 55 -14.67 0.64 -11.17
CA SER A 55 -14.26 1.65 -10.19
C SER A 55 -14.47 3.10 -10.66
N ASP A 56 -14.30 3.40 -11.96
CA ASP A 56 -14.60 4.72 -12.53
C ASP A 56 -16.09 5.12 -12.41
N HIS A 57 -16.99 4.19 -12.72
CA HIS A 57 -18.43 4.40 -12.59
C HIS A 57 -18.84 4.55 -11.12
N ILE A 58 -18.24 3.77 -10.22
CA ILE A 58 -18.49 3.87 -8.77
C ILE A 58 -18.02 5.23 -8.23
N ARG A 59 -16.84 5.72 -8.63
CA ARG A 59 -16.34 7.06 -8.27
C ARG A 59 -17.28 8.17 -8.76
N LYS A 60 -17.74 8.07 -10.00
CA LYS A 60 -18.71 9.03 -10.56
C LYS A 60 -20.02 9.00 -9.79
N LEU A 61 -20.54 7.81 -9.50
CA LEU A 61 -21.76 7.61 -8.73
C LEU A 61 -21.64 8.21 -7.32
N PHE A 62 -20.55 7.95 -6.62
CA PHE A 62 -20.25 8.59 -5.33
C PHE A 62 -20.23 10.12 -5.45
N ALA A 63 -19.56 10.68 -6.46
CA ALA A 63 -19.55 12.12 -6.69
C ALA A 63 -20.95 12.69 -6.96
N TYR A 64 -21.78 11.98 -7.75
CA TYR A 64 -23.20 12.35 -7.95
C TYR A 64 -23.98 12.36 -6.64
N ILE A 65 -23.81 11.35 -5.78
CA ILE A 65 -24.44 11.28 -4.46
C ILE A 65 -24.02 12.49 -3.61
N CYS A 66 -22.72 12.79 -3.53
CA CYS A 66 -22.21 13.93 -2.75
C CYS A 66 -22.74 15.28 -3.25
N VAL A 67 -22.74 15.50 -4.56
CA VAL A 67 -23.12 16.79 -5.16
C VAL A 67 -24.62 17.04 -5.07
N PHE A 68 -25.44 16.04 -5.41
CA PHE A 68 -26.87 16.23 -5.59
C PHE A 68 -27.71 15.83 -4.38
N ASN A 69 -27.23 14.89 -3.55
CA ASN A 69 -28.06 14.26 -2.52
C ASN A 69 -27.57 14.51 -1.08
N ARG A 70 -26.36 15.06 -0.89
CA ARG A 70 -25.79 15.44 0.42
C ARG A 70 -25.95 14.33 1.48
N PRO A 71 -25.24 13.19 1.32
CA PRO A 71 -25.30 12.09 2.27
C PRO A 71 -24.97 12.58 3.69
N TYR A 72 -25.59 11.95 4.68
CA TYR A 72 -25.48 12.32 6.09
C TYR A 72 -24.05 12.12 6.61
N ASP A 73 -23.42 11.00 6.24
CA ASP A 73 -22.02 10.65 6.53
C ASP A 73 -21.28 10.28 5.24
N ALA A 74 -20.98 11.31 4.43
CA ALA A 74 -20.22 11.15 3.20
C ALA A 74 -18.86 10.43 3.41
N LEU A 75 -18.22 10.65 4.56
CA LEU A 75 -16.90 10.07 4.85
C LEU A 75 -17.02 8.59 5.22
N GLY A 76 -17.99 8.21 6.05
CA GLY A 76 -18.30 6.82 6.32
C GLY A 76 -18.65 6.07 5.03
N LEU A 77 -19.50 6.67 4.20
CA LEU A 77 -19.86 6.10 2.90
C LEU A 77 -18.64 5.95 1.96
N PHE A 78 -17.73 6.93 1.94
CA PHE A 78 -16.49 6.83 1.18
C PHE A 78 -15.62 5.68 1.69
N ASN A 79 -15.39 5.60 3.01
CA ASN A 79 -14.54 4.57 3.61
C ASN A 79 -15.09 3.16 3.40
N ASP A 80 -16.41 3.00 3.40
CA ASP A 80 -17.08 1.72 3.15
C ASP A 80 -16.79 1.18 1.73
N TYR A 81 -16.63 2.07 0.73
CA TYR A 81 -16.53 1.71 -0.71
C TYR A 81 -15.24 2.18 -1.40
N VAL A 82 -14.26 2.71 -0.66
CA VAL A 82 -13.02 3.27 -1.25
C VAL A 82 -12.23 2.23 -2.01
N ASN A 83 -12.27 0.97 -1.58
CA ASN A 83 -11.57 -0.11 -2.26
C ASN A 83 -12.23 -0.44 -3.61
N ASP A 84 -13.57 -0.45 -3.68
CA ASP A 84 -14.30 -0.68 -4.94
C ASP A 84 -14.13 0.50 -5.91
N MET A 85 -13.94 1.70 -5.37
CA MET A 85 -13.59 2.91 -6.11
C MET A 85 -12.12 2.94 -6.58
N CYS A 86 -11.26 2.05 -6.09
CA CYS A 86 -9.86 1.96 -6.54
C CYS A 86 -9.74 0.98 -7.70
N ASP A 87 -9.15 1.43 -8.81
CA ASP A 87 -8.75 0.50 -9.86
C ASP A 87 -7.57 -0.35 -9.34
N ASP A 88 -7.56 -1.66 -9.61
CA ASP A 88 -6.37 -2.50 -9.36
C ASP A 88 -5.32 -2.21 -10.46
N ILE A 89 -4.62 -1.08 -10.29
CA ILE A 89 -3.60 -0.62 -11.24
C ILE A 89 -2.49 -1.66 -11.42
N VAL A 90 -2.24 -2.46 -10.40
CA VAL A 90 -1.22 -3.51 -10.41
C VAL A 90 -1.67 -4.61 -11.37
N ASN A 91 -2.89 -5.12 -11.24
CA ASN A 91 -3.43 -6.07 -12.21
C ASN A 91 -3.62 -5.46 -13.61
N LYS A 92 -3.96 -4.17 -13.71
CA LYS A 92 -4.10 -3.51 -15.02
C LYS A 92 -2.77 -3.39 -15.78
N ILE A 93 -1.67 -3.10 -15.06
CA ILE A 93 -0.35 -2.89 -15.66
C ILE A 93 0.45 -4.19 -15.69
N TYR A 94 0.30 -5.06 -14.71
CA TYR A 94 1.12 -6.26 -14.54
C TYR A 94 0.31 -7.56 -14.48
N GLY A 95 -1.02 -7.57 -14.67
CA GLY A 95 -1.86 -8.77 -14.46
C GLY A 95 -1.51 -10.02 -15.29
N ASP A 96 -0.72 -9.89 -16.35
CA ASP A 96 -0.19 -11.01 -17.16
C ASP A 96 1.23 -11.44 -16.76
N VAL A 97 1.67 -11.10 -15.54
CA VAL A 97 3.02 -11.44 -15.04
C VAL A 97 3.26 -12.94 -14.83
N THR A 98 2.30 -13.82 -15.12
CA THR A 98 2.51 -15.28 -15.04
C THR A 98 3.59 -15.79 -16.00
N ASN A 99 3.89 -15.05 -17.09
CA ASN A 99 4.94 -15.36 -18.07
C ASN A 99 6.14 -14.40 -18.01
N MET A 100 6.62 -14.07 -16.81
CA MET A 100 7.76 -13.15 -16.56
C MET A 100 9.09 -13.50 -17.27
N ALA A 101 9.21 -14.70 -17.84
CA ALA A 101 10.46 -15.15 -18.46
C ALA A 101 10.73 -14.54 -19.86
N ASP A 102 9.71 -14.01 -20.57
CA ASP A 102 9.83 -13.75 -22.01
C ASP A 102 9.57 -12.31 -22.48
N SER A 103 9.32 -11.32 -21.60
CA SER A 103 8.73 -10.07 -22.07
C SER A 103 9.57 -8.81 -21.83
N GLU A 104 10.16 -8.32 -22.93
CA GLU A 104 10.64 -6.94 -23.11
C GLU A 104 9.57 -5.90 -22.69
N ASP A 105 8.30 -6.27 -22.67
CA ASP A 105 7.14 -5.46 -22.29
C ASP A 105 7.14 -5.03 -20.80
N LEU A 106 7.58 -5.89 -19.87
CA LEU A 106 7.57 -5.54 -18.44
C LEU A 106 8.58 -4.44 -18.09
N THR A 107 9.71 -4.39 -18.80
CA THR A 107 10.73 -3.36 -18.61
C THR A 107 10.28 -1.97 -19.05
N ASN A 108 9.20 -1.90 -19.85
CA ASN A 108 8.62 -0.65 -20.35
C ASN A 108 7.43 -0.16 -19.51
N ARG A 109 7.08 -0.86 -18.44
CA ARG A 109 5.95 -0.52 -17.56
C ARG A 109 6.47 -0.05 -16.21
N ALA A 110 5.99 1.09 -15.75
CA ALA A 110 6.33 1.65 -14.44
C ALA A 110 5.08 2.17 -13.75
N ILE A 111 4.98 1.92 -12.44
CA ILE A 111 4.05 2.60 -11.55
C ILE A 111 4.87 3.56 -10.71
N LEU A 112 4.47 4.83 -10.69
CA LEU A 112 5.09 5.87 -9.90
C LEU A 112 4.09 6.32 -8.83
N THR A 113 4.53 6.41 -7.58
CA THR A 113 3.75 7.05 -6.53
C THR A 113 4.45 8.29 -5.98
N THR A 114 3.70 9.04 -5.18
CA THR A 114 4.19 10.25 -4.53
C THR A 114 4.94 9.99 -3.23
N ASN A 115 4.81 8.79 -2.62
CA ASN A 115 5.42 8.45 -1.34
C ASN A 115 5.90 7.00 -1.29
N ASN A 116 7.08 6.80 -0.68
CA ASN A 116 7.73 5.49 -0.59
C ASN A 116 6.89 4.42 0.13
N ASP A 117 5.99 4.81 1.05
CA ASP A 117 5.11 3.87 1.74
C ASP A 117 4.07 3.25 0.79
N ALA A 118 3.50 4.06 -0.12
CA ALA A 118 2.60 3.53 -1.15
C ALA A 118 3.37 2.72 -2.21
N ASP A 119 4.59 3.16 -2.58
CA ASP A 119 5.48 2.40 -3.47
C ASP A 119 5.71 0.98 -2.93
N LYS A 120 5.96 0.85 -1.61
CA LYS A 120 6.19 -0.45 -0.99
C LYS A 120 4.98 -1.38 -1.15
N GLY A 121 3.77 -0.88 -0.85
CA GLY A 121 2.55 -1.68 -0.99
C GLY A 121 2.31 -2.16 -2.42
N ILE A 122 2.63 -1.33 -3.42
CA ILE A 122 2.53 -1.69 -4.84
C ILE A 122 3.58 -2.73 -5.22
N ASN A 123 4.84 -2.54 -4.81
CA ASN A 123 5.92 -3.50 -5.09
C ASN A 123 5.64 -4.87 -4.46
N ASP A 124 5.15 -4.89 -3.22
CA ASP A 124 4.74 -6.12 -2.53
C ASP A 124 3.58 -6.81 -3.29
N ARG A 125 2.58 -6.05 -3.75
CA ARG A 125 1.47 -6.59 -4.56
C ARG A 125 1.93 -7.15 -5.91
N VAL A 126 2.88 -6.50 -6.58
CA VAL A 126 3.48 -7.02 -7.82
C VAL A 126 4.20 -8.33 -7.56
N LEU A 127 4.99 -8.40 -6.47
CA LEU A 127 5.68 -9.62 -6.05
C LEU A 127 4.70 -10.76 -5.73
N ASP A 128 3.56 -10.47 -5.09
CA ASP A 128 2.53 -11.47 -4.78
C ASP A 128 1.93 -12.12 -6.05
N LEU A 129 1.77 -11.35 -7.13
CA LEU A 129 1.29 -11.86 -8.41
C LEU A 129 2.33 -12.75 -9.12
N MET A 130 3.61 -12.63 -8.77
CA MET A 130 4.66 -13.43 -9.37
C MET A 130 4.60 -14.89 -8.91
N ILE A 131 4.72 -15.80 -9.88
CA ILE A 131 4.89 -17.22 -9.61
C ILE A 131 6.33 -17.49 -9.20
N GLY A 132 6.53 -18.18 -8.07
CA GLY A 132 7.84 -18.63 -7.62
C GLY A 132 8.02 -18.51 -6.12
N ASN A 133 9.13 -19.09 -5.64
CA ASN A 133 9.49 -19.05 -4.22
C ASN A 133 10.07 -17.68 -3.86
N GLU A 134 9.62 -17.17 -2.71
CA GLU A 134 10.17 -15.96 -2.10
C GLU A 134 11.46 -16.26 -1.36
N VAL A 135 12.45 -15.38 -1.52
CA VAL A 135 13.64 -15.34 -0.69
C VAL A 135 13.64 -14.01 0.05
N THR A 136 13.80 -14.08 1.36
CA THR A 136 13.91 -12.90 2.22
C THR A 136 15.36 -12.67 2.60
N TYR A 137 15.86 -11.47 2.32
CA TYR A 137 17.14 -10.96 2.82
C TYR A 137 16.88 -10.00 3.97
N THR A 138 17.32 -10.37 5.16
CA THR A 138 17.25 -9.51 6.35
C THR A 138 18.57 -8.78 6.54
N SER A 139 18.49 -7.47 6.77
CA SER A 139 19.66 -6.65 6.97
C SER A 139 20.28 -6.85 8.36
N ALA A 140 21.57 -6.53 8.46
CA ALA A 140 22.29 -6.40 9.71
C ALA A 140 22.59 -4.92 9.94
N ASP A 141 21.86 -4.32 10.88
CA ASP A 141 21.95 -2.90 11.19
C ASP A 141 22.87 -2.65 12.38
N SER A 142 23.66 -1.59 12.29
CA SER A 142 24.64 -1.20 13.31
C SER A 142 24.87 0.31 13.29
N ILE A 143 25.42 0.85 14.37
CA ILE A 143 25.83 2.25 14.45
C ILE A 143 27.34 2.35 14.22
N VAL A 144 27.79 3.27 13.38
CA VAL A 144 29.20 3.58 13.20
C VAL A 144 29.63 4.61 14.24
N THR A 145 30.14 4.14 15.38
CA THR A 145 30.71 4.97 16.45
C THR A 145 31.70 4.16 17.30
N GLU A 146 32.66 4.84 17.93
CA GLU A 146 33.54 4.24 18.96
C GLU A 146 32.94 4.37 20.38
N ASP A 147 31.88 5.18 20.52
CA ASP A 147 31.22 5.43 21.80
C ASP A 147 30.16 4.36 22.10
N ASN A 148 30.47 3.49 23.07
CA ASN A 148 29.57 2.41 23.49
C ASN A 148 28.28 2.91 24.15
N ASP A 149 28.30 4.09 24.78
CA ASP A 149 27.11 4.65 25.43
C ASP A 149 26.07 5.04 24.38
N VAL A 150 26.51 5.53 23.22
CA VAL A 150 25.63 5.80 22.07
C VAL A 150 24.99 4.50 21.59
N VAL A 151 25.75 3.42 21.41
CA VAL A 151 25.21 2.13 20.95
C VAL A 151 24.18 1.57 21.93
N ALA A 152 24.45 1.65 23.23
CA ALA A 152 23.54 1.18 24.28
C ALA A 152 22.21 1.94 24.31
N ASN A 153 22.19 3.20 23.88
CA ASN A 153 21.00 4.05 23.88
C ASN A 153 20.01 3.75 22.74
N TYR A 154 20.41 3.00 21.71
CA TYR A 154 19.57 2.71 20.55
C TYR A 154 19.37 1.19 20.36
N PRO A 155 18.19 0.66 20.70
CA PRO A 155 17.91 -0.77 20.55
C PRO A 155 17.86 -1.19 19.07
N LEU A 156 18.20 -2.44 18.76
CA LEU A 156 18.25 -2.95 17.39
C LEU A 156 16.90 -2.86 16.68
N GLU A 157 15.80 -3.04 17.41
CA GLU A 157 14.44 -2.91 16.89
C GLU A 157 14.14 -1.48 16.41
N PHE A 158 14.78 -0.47 17.00
CA PHE A 158 14.70 0.90 16.54
C PHE A 158 15.50 1.08 15.24
N LEU A 159 16.69 0.50 15.15
CA LEU A 159 17.54 0.57 13.95
C LEU A 159 16.88 -0.11 12.74
N ASN A 160 16.31 -1.31 12.94
CA ASN A 160 15.63 -2.08 11.91
C ASN A 160 14.39 -1.37 11.34
N LYS A 161 13.80 -0.42 12.08
CA LYS A 161 12.67 0.40 11.62
C LYS A 161 13.09 1.61 10.80
N GLN A 162 14.38 1.97 10.79
CA GLN A 162 14.84 3.14 10.05
C GLN A 162 14.81 2.88 8.54
N GLN A 163 14.23 3.84 7.80
CA GLN A 163 14.17 3.84 6.34
C GLN A 163 14.76 5.16 5.80
N PRO A 164 16.07 5.40 5.97
CA PRO A 164 16.70 6.58 5.40
C PRO A 164 16.72 6.51 3.87
N SER A 165 16.67 7.67 3.22
CA SER A 165 16.71 7.75 1.76
C SER A 165 17.99 7.15 1.18
N GLY A 166 17.87 6.44 0.05
CA GLY A 166 19.00 5.80 -0.62
C GLY A 166 19.56 4.56 0.08
N MET A 167 18.80 3.97 1.02
CA MET A 167 19.08 2.65 1.60
C MET A 167 18.04 1.61 1.21
N PRO A 168 18.44 0.33 1.09
CA PRO A 168 17.50 -0.77 0.97
C PRO A 168 16.70 -0.93 2.28
N PRO A 169 15.48 -1.51 2.20
CA PRO A 169 14.69 -1.83 3.39
C PRO A 169 15.39 -2.88 4.26
N HIS A 170 15.07 -2.90 5.56
CA HIS A 170 15.58 -3.92 6.49
C HIS A 170 15.21 -5.34 6.07
N LYS A 171 14.00 -5.52 5.53
CA LYS A 171 13.53 -6.79 4.97
C LYS A 171 13.32 -6.60 3.48
N LEU A 172 14.14 -7.27 2.67
CA LEU A 172 14.02 -7.28 1.22
C LEU A 172 13.53 -8.66 0.77
N VAL A 173 12.33 -8.71 0.21
CA VAL A 173 11.73 -9.94 -0.35
C VAL A 173 11.88 -9.92 -1.85
N LEU A 174 12.38 -11.00 -2.44
CA LEU A 174 12.59 -11.14 -3.87
C LEU A 174 12.13 -12.50 -4.39
N LYS A 175 11.78 -12.54 -5.67
CA LYS A 175 11.47 -13.75 -6.45
C LYS A 175 12.33 -13.78 -7.71
N ARG A 176 12.57 -14.96 -8.26
CA ARG A 176 13.17 -15.11 -9.59
C ARG A 176 12.29 -14.42 -10.62
N GLY A 177 12.88 -13.67 -11.55
CA GLY A 177 12.19 -12.84 -12.53
C GLY A 177 11.85 -11.42 -12.06
N ALA A 178 12.05 -11.09 -10.77
CA ALA A 178 11.70 -9.77 -10.26
C ALA A 178 12.59 -8.68 -10.88
N LEU A 179 11.97 -7.56 -11.26
CA LEU A 179 12.69 -6.36 -11.68
C LEU A 179 13.21 -5.62 -10.44
N ILE A 180 14.52 -5.39 -10.39
CA ILE A 180 15.20 -4.68 -9.31
C ILE A 180 16.00 -3.50 -9.86
N MET A 181 16.31 -2.54 -9.00
CA MET A 181 17.13 -1.38 -9.33
C MET A 181 18.33 -1.30 -8.39
N LEU A 182 19.51 -0.98 -8.92
CA LEU A 182 20.66 -0.65 -8.09
C LEU A 182 20.50 0.73 -7.45
N LEU A 183 20.72 0.81 -6.14
CA LEU A 183 20.66 2.07 -5.38
C LEU A 183 22.01 2.82 -5.35
N ARG A 184 23.10 2.20 -5.83
CA ARG A 184 24.45 2.76 -5.85
C ARG A 184 25.28 2.23 -7.01
N ASN A 185 26.34 2.95 -7.31
CA ASN A 185 27.37 2.51 -8.24
C ASN A 185 28.13 1.32 -7.62
N LEU A 186 28.04 0.16 -8.27
CA LEU A 186 28.74 -1.06 -7.88
C LEU A 186 29.98 -1.28 -8.77
N ASP A 187 29.77 -1.17 -10.08
CA ASP A 187 30.82 -1.34 -11.09
C ASP A 187 30.53 -0.46 -12.31
N PRO A 188 30.95 0.81 -12.28
CA PRO A 188 30.75 1.75 -13.38
C PRO A 188 31.29 1.27 -14.72
N ALA A 189 32.40 0.52 -14.73
CA ALA A 189 33.04 0.06 -15.96
C ALA A 189 32.18 -0.99 -16.70
N ASN A 190 31.43 -1.77 -15.93
CA ASN A 190 30.51 -2.78 -16.43
C ASN A 190 29.04 -2.32 -16.46
N GLY A 191 28.79 -1.02 -16.28
CA GLY A 191 27.45 -0.44 -16.38
C GLY A 191 26.55 -0.67 -15.17
N LEU A 192 27.10 -1.12 -14.04
CA LEU A 192 26.38 -1.29 -12.77
C LEU A 192 26.40 0.02 -11.99
N LEU A 193 25.64 0.99 -12.51
CA LEU A 193 25.47 2.33 -11.94
C LEU A 193 24.18 2.42 -11.11
N ASN A 194 24.08 3.44 -10.27
CA ASN A 194 22.82 3.78 -9.60
C ASN A 194 21.70 3.98 -10.63
N GLY A 195 20.52 3.42 -10.37
CA GLY A 195 19.37 3.45 -11.27
C GLY A 195 19.35 2.34 -12.33
N THR A 196 20.40 1.52 -12.43
CA THR A 196 20.41 0.40 -13.41
C THR A 196 19.33 -0.61 -13.04
N HIS A 197 18.44 -0.91 -13.99
CA HIS A 197 17.43 -1.95 -13.84
C HIS A 197 17.98 -3.33 -14.23
N LEU A 198 17.67 -4.33 -13.42
CA LEU A 198 18.04 -5.73 -13.64
C LEU A 198 16.87 -6.67 -13.36
N VAL A 199 16.86 -7.82 -14.01
CA VAL A 199 15.92 -8.91 -13.72
C VAL A 199 16.64 -10.02 -12.97
N VAL A 200 16.07 -10.47 -11.86
CA VAL A 200 16.65 -11.52 -11.00
C VAL A 200 16.67 -12.87 -11.72
N ASP A 201 17.85 -13.43 -11.92
CA ASP A 201 18.04 -14.77 -12.49
C ASP A 201 18.06 -15.85 -11.41
N GLU A 202 18.85 -15.61 -10.36
CA GLU A 202 19.09 -16.56 -9.26
C GLU A 202 19.29 -15.84 -7.94
N LEU A 203 18.75 -16.42 -6.88
CA LEU A 203 18.80 -15.90 -5.51
C LEU A 203 19.65 -16.84 -4.65
N HIS A 204 20.84 -16.37 -4.24
CA HIS A 204 21.75 -17.10 -3.36
C HIS A 204 21.83 -16.42 -1.99
N THR A 205 22.39 -17.10 -0.98
CA THR A 205 22.43 -16.57 0.40
C THR A 205 23.18 -15.24 0.54
N ASN A 206 24.25 -15.03 -0.24
CA ASN A 206 25.14 -13.88 -0.07
C ASN A 206 25.27 -12.98 -1.32
N PHE A 207 24.62 -13.35 -2.42
CA PHE A 207 24.62 -12.59 -3.66
C PHE A 207 23.38 -12.89 -4.48
N ILE A 208 23.07 -11.98 -5.40
CA ILE A 208 21.99 -12.12 -6.37
C ILE A 208 22.61 -12.12 -7.75
N MET A 209 22.21 -13.07 -8.60
CA MET A 209 22.53 -13.05 -10.02
C MET A 209 21.38 -12.37 -10.75
N ALA A 210 21.70 -11.39 -11.58
CA ALA A 210 20.68 -10.66 -12.33
C ALA A 210 21.19 -10.27 -13.72
N THR A 211 20.28 -10.15 -14.67
CA THR A 211 20.57 -9.70 -16.04
C THR A 211 20.19 -8.24 -16.19
N ILE A 212 21.09 -7.42 -16.73
CA ILE A 212 20.85 -6.00 -16.98
C ILE A 212 19.81 -5.84 -18.10
N VAL A 213 18.76 -5.07 -17.85
CA VAL A 213 17.70 -4.84 -18.85
C VAL A 213 17.75 -3.46 -19.52
N THR A 214 18.59 -2.56 -19.02
CA THR A 214 18.69 -1.17 -19.51
C THR A 214 20.12 -0.76 -19.84
N GLY A 215 20.27 0.20 -20.75
CA GLY A 215 21.57 0.83 -21.06
C GLY A 215 22.45 0.03 -22.04
N SER A 216 23.70 0.48 -22.18
CA SER A 216 24.66 -0.03 -23.17
C SER A 216 25.16 -1.45 -22.90
N ARG A 217 24.84 -2.01 -21.74
CA ARG A 217 25.21 -3.36 -21.29
C ARG A 217 23.98 -4.27 -21.12
N LYS A 218 22.86 -3.96 -21.79
CA LYS A 218 21.65 -4.82 -21.82
C LYS A 218 22.05 -6.28 -22.13
N ASP A 219 21.34 -7.22 -21.51
CA ASP A 219 21.53 -8.67 -21.59
C ASP A 219 22.83 -9.20 -20.96
N SER A 220 23.63 -8.33 -20.34
CA SER A 220 24.81 -8.76 -19.58
C SER A 220 24.41 -9.25 -18.19
N ARG A 221 24.99 -10.37 -17.76
CA ARG A 221 24.83 -10.90 -16.40
C ARG A 221 25.72 -10.17 -15.41
N ALA A 222 25.17 -9.93 -14.23
CA ALA A 222 25.82 -9.25 -13.11
C ALA A 222 25.63 -10.03 -11.81
N VAL A 223 26.63 -9.94 -10.94
CA VAL A 223 26.58 -10.46 -9.57
C VAL A 223 26.44 -9.27 -8.64
N ILE A 224 25.39 -9.27 -7.82
CA ILE A 224 25.14 -8.24 -6.81
C ILE A 224 25.48 -8.84 -5.45
N PRO A 225 26.65 -8.55 -4.87
CA PRO A 225 27.02 -9.05 -3.56
C PRO A 225 26.28 -8.27 -2.45
N ARG A 226 26.27 -8.83 -1.25
CA ARG A 226 25.87 -8.11 -0.04
C ARG A 226 26.92 -7.04 0.31
N ILE A 227 26.50 -5.78 0.42
CA ILE A 227 27.39 -4.62 0.59
C ILE A 227 26.95 -3.82 1.81
N ASP A 228 27.93 -3.32 2.57
CA ASP A 228 27.68 -2.39 3.65
C ASP A 228 27.29 -1.01 3.10
N MET A 229 26.16 -0.48 3.53
CA MET A 229 25.64 0.83 3.13
C MET A 229 25.51 1.76 4.33
N ALA A 230 25.85 3.04 4.13
CA ALA A 230 25.61 4.13 5.08
C ALA A 230 24.82 5.23 4.36
N PRO A 231 23.86 5.92 5.02
CA PRO A 231 22.98 6.85 4.33
C PRO A 231 23.79 8.08 3.90
N SER A 232 23.47 8.66 2.75
CA SER A 232 24.18 9.84 2.25
C SER A 232 23.81 11.09 3.06
N GLU A 233 22.56 11.17 3.51
CA GLU A 233 22.02 12.21 4.37
C GLU A 233 21.09 11.56 5.39
N THR A 234 21.22 11.93 6.66
CA THR A 234 20.34 11.43 7.72
C THR A 234 20.11 12.52 8.76
N GLN A 235 18.88 12.59 9.28
CA GLN A 235 18.55 13.40 10.46
C GLN A 235 18.82 12.64 11.76
N LEU A 236 19.30 11.39 11.68
CA LEU A 236 19.67 10.61 12.84
C LEU A 236 20.92 11.22 13.50
N PRO A 237 21.00 11.21 14.84
CA PRO A 237 22.17 11.71 15.57
C PRO A 237 23.40 10.78 15.45
N PHE A 238 23.34 9.77 14.57
CA PHE A 238 24.37 8.77 14.36
C PHE A 238 24.39 8.28 12.91
N ILE A 239 25.50 7.66 12.51
CA ILE A 239 25.62 7.04 11.19
C ILE A 239 25.12 5.60 11.29
N LEU A 240 23.98 5.32 10.65
CA LEU A 240 23.48 3.96 10.48
C LEU A 240 24.32 3.23 9.43
N LYS A 241 24.73 2.00 9.73
CA LYS A 241 25.34 1.07 8.78
C LYS A 241 24.44 -0.14 8.63
N ARG A 242 24.03 -0.42 7.39
CA ARG A 242 23.15 -1.55 7.03
C ARG A 242 23.89 -2.47 6.08
N ARG A 243 23.90 -3.76 6.37
CA ARG A 243 24.47 -4.81 5.50
C ARG A 243 23.43 -5.81 5.08
#